data_AF-A0A5N6TMT2-F1
#
_entry.id   AF-A0A5N6TMT2-F1
#
_cell.length_a   1.000
_cell.length_b   1.000
_cell.length_c   1.000
_cell.angle_alpha   90.00
_cell.angle_beta   90.00
_cell.angle_gamma   90.00
#
_symmetry.space_group_name_H-M   'P 1'
#
loop_
_entity.id
_entity.type
_entity.pdbx_description
1 polymer ?
#
loop_
_entity_poly.entity_id
_entity_poly.type
_entity_poly.pdbx_seq_one_letter_code
_entity_poly.pdbx_strand_id
1 'polypeptide(L)' 'MEPKKNASAPSPLGNHTVPWLKLTATKGSGLEEVYRVHTVDGSAPATCHRSRPYFQVDYAAEYWFYGH' A
#
# COMPACT_ATOMS: atom_id res chain seq x y z
N MET A 1 -3.29 -11.47 -12.89
CA MET A 1 -4.40 -10.51 -12.68
C MET A 1 -3.98 -9.13 -13.19
N GLU A 2 -4.91 -8.33 -13.70
CA GLU A 2 -4.75 -6.88 -13.84
C GLU A 2 -5.50 -6.25 -12.65
N PRO A 3 -4.82 -5.64 -11.65
CA PRO A 3 -5.50 -5.10 -10.46
C PRO A 3 -5.89 -3.63 -10.66
N LYS A 4 -7.09 -3.26 -10.21
CA LYS A 4 -7.56 -1.87 -10.14
C LYS A 4 -7.77 -1.46 -8.68
N LYS A 5 -7.40 -0.21 -8.35
CA LYS A 5 -7.72 0.39 -7.05
C LYS A 5 -9.24 0.40 -6.86
N ASN A 6 -9.70 -0.32 -5.85
CA ASN A 6 -11.10 -0.33 -5.44
C ASN A 6 -11.34 0.68 -4.33
N ALA A 7 -10.53 0.64 -3.27
CA ALA A 7 -10.66 1.56 -2.14
C ALA A 7 -9.30 1.86 -1.50
N SER A 8 -9.21 2.98 -0.80
CA SER A 8 -8.08 3.31 0.06
C SER A 8 -8.56 4.09 1.27
N ALA A 9 -7.96 3.81 2.41
CA ALA A 9 -8.29 4.43 3.67
C ALA A 9 -7.01 4.75 4.46
N PRO A 10 -7.01 5.80 5.29
CA PRO A 10 -5.90 6.03 6.21
C PRO A 10 -5.68 4.81 7.11
N SER A 11 -4.42 4.52 7.41
CA SER A 11 -4.06 3.49 8.38
C SER A 11 -4.47 3.94 9.80
N PRO A 12 -4.85 3.01 10.70
CA PRO A 12 -5.10 3.33 12.11
C PRO A 12 -3.92 3.99 12.83
N LEU A 13 -2.68 3.77 12.36
CA LEU A 13 -1.47 4.41 12.90
C LEU A 13 -1.28 5.87 12.43
N GLY A 14 -2.19 6.38 11.61
CA GLY A 14 -2.18 7.76 11.14
C GLY A 14 -1.26 8.02 9.95
N ASN A 15 -0.98 9.31 9.71
CA ASN A 15 -0.40 9.81 8.45
C ASN A 15 1.08 9.46 8.21
N HIS A 16 1.75 8.89 9.22
CA HIS A 16 3.14 8.44 9.11
C HIS A 16 3.28 7.08 8.42
N THR A 17 2.16 6.43 8.10
CA THR A 17 2.15 5.11 7.49
C THR A 17 1.41 5.12 6.16
N VAL A 18 1.85 4.27 5.23
CA VAL A 18 1.19 4.17 3.92
C VAL A 18 -0.28 3.77 4.09
N PRO A 19 -1.24 4.40 3.39
CA PRO A 19 -2.65 4.06 3.48
C PRO A 19 -2.95 2.59 3.17
N TRP A 20 -3.98 2.06 3.84
CA TRP A 20 -4.54 0.76 3.49
C TRP A 20 -5.12 0.82 2.08
N LEU A 21 -5.06 -0.32 1.39
CA LEU A 21 -5.40 -0.40 -0.03
C LEU A 21 -6.16 -1.70 -0.30
N LYS A 22 -7.29 -1.57 -0.99
CA LYS A 22 -8.00 -2.69 -1.59
C LYS A 22 -7.90 -2.59 -3.10
N LEU A 23 -7.45 -3.66 -3.73
CA LEU A 23 -7.43 -3.84 -5.16
C LEU A 23 -8.42 -4.95 -5.54
N THR A 24 -9.07 -4.79 -6.69
CA THR A 24 -9.94 -5.80 -7.28
C THR A 24 -9.44 -6.12 -8.67
N ALA A 25 -9.46 -7.39 -9.07
CA ALA A 25 -9.05 -7.83 -10.39
C ALA A 25 -10.01 -7.31 -11.47
N THR A 26 -9.47 -6.75 -12.54
CA THR A 26 -10.21 -6.39 -13.76
C THR A 26 -10.08 -7.45 -14.85
N LYS A 27 -8.97 -8.20 -14.85
CA LYS A 27 -8.69 -9.31 -15.79
C LYS A 27 -7.82 -10.39 -15.15
N GLY A 28 -7.88 -11.59 -15.72
CA GLY A 28 -7.16 -12.78 -15.25
C GLY A 28 -8.03 -13.68 -14.36
N SER A 29 -7.51 -14.87 -14.04
CA SER A 29 -8.17 -15.88 -13.21
C SER A 29 -7.34 -16.20 -11.97
N GLY A 30 -7.96 -16.77 -10.93
CA GLY A 30 -7.28 -17.27 -9.73
C GLY A 30 -7.10 -16.26 -8.59
N LEU A 31 -7.29 -14.95 -8.84
CA LEU A 31 -7.11 -13.91 -7.83
C LEU A 31 -8.08 -12.76 -8.08
N GLU A 32 -8.97 -12.51 -7.13
CA GLU A 32 -10.08 -11.56 -7.24
C GLU A 32 -9.80 -10.29 -6.46
N GLU A 33 -9.24 -10.41 -5.25
CA GLU A 33 -9.03 -9.28 -4.34
C GLU A 33 -7.66 -9.34 -3.67
N VAL A 34 -7.06 -8.17 -3.50
CA VAL A 34 -5.83 -7.99 -2.73
C VAL A 34 -6.03 -6.88 -1.72
N TYR A 35 -5.68 -7.16 -0.47
CA TYR A 35 -5.72 -6.20 0.60
C TYR A 35 -4.30 -5.95 1.11
N ARG A 36 -3.97 -4.67 1.31
CA ARG A 36 -2.79 -4.22 2.03
C ARG A 36 -3.25 -3.53 3.31
N VAL A 37 -2.92 -4.13 4.45
CA VAL A 37 -3.35 -3.73 5.78
C VAL A 37 -2.17 -3.77 6.75
N HIS A 38 -2.38 -3.37 8.00
CA HIS A 38 -1.34 -3.34 9.05
C HIS A 38 -0.03 -2.68 8.59
N THR A 39 -0.19 -1.52 7.94
CA THR A 39 0.91 -0.76 7.35
C THR A 39 1.66 0.04 8.40
N VAL A 40 2.99 0.01 8.36
CA VAL A 40 3.91 0.73 9.27
C VAL A 40 4.97 1.45 8.45
N ASP A 41 5.21 2.73 8.76
CA ASP A 41 6.11 3.64 8.05
C ASP A 41 5.82 3.77 6.53
N GLY A 42 6.83 4.13 5.73
CA GLY A 42 6.72 4.27 4.27
C GLY A 42 6.06 5.54 3.75
N SER A 43 5.53 6.41 4.61
CA SER A 43 5.05 7.72 4.18
C SER A 43 6.21 8.62 3.73
N ALA A 44 5.99 9.37 2.65
CA ALA A 44 6.98 10.33 2.18
C ALA A 44 7.21 11.43 3.24
N PRO A 45 8.47 11.85 3.48
CA PRO A 45 8.75 12.96 4.39
C PRO A 45 8.15 14.26 3.84
N ALA A 46 7.75 15.16 4.74
CA ALA A 46 7.10 16.42 4.37
C ALA A 46 7.98 17.34 3.51
N THR A 47 9.30 17.17 3.56
CA THR A 47 10.24 17.94 2.74
C THR A 47 11.34 17.03 2.19
N CYS A 48 11.82 17.35 1.00
CA CYS A 48 13.02 16.75 0.41
C CYS A 48 14.32 17.44 0.91
N HIS A 49 14.23 18.29 1.93
CA HIS A 49 15.33 19.16 2.35
C HIS A 49 16.30 18.38 3.26
N ARG A 50 17.55 18.21 2.80
CA ARG A 50 18.70 17.54 3.47
C ARG A 50 18.91 16.04 3.20
N SER A 51 18.10 15.42 2.36
CA SER A 51 18.36 14.06 1.88
C SER A 51 19.30 14.07 0.67
N ARG A 52 20.16 13.04 0.57
CA ARG A 52 20.93 12.69 -0.64
C ARG A 52 19.99 12.68 -1.86
N PRO A 53 20.49 12.79 -3.11
CA PRO A 53 19.66 12.77 -4.31
C PRO A 53 18.69 11.58 -4.38
N TYR A 54 19.00 10.49 -3.67
CA TYR A 54 18.13 9.36 -3.43
C TYR A 54 18.18 8.97 -1.95
N PHE A 55 17.02 8.63 -1.39
CA PHE A 55 16.89 8.03 -0.07
C PHE A 55 15.77 6.99 -0.10
N GLN A 56 15.82 6.03 0.82
CA GLN A 56 14.81 5.01 0.99
C GLN A 56 14.05 5.29 2.29
N VAL A 57 12.74 5.01 2.28
CA VAL A 57 11.91 5.03 3.48
C VAL A 57 11.48 3.59 3.70
N ASP A 58 11.87 3.03 4.83
CA ASP A 58 11.49 1.67 5.19
C ASP A 58 9.99 1.58 5.43
N TYR A 59 9.44 0.39 5.15
CA TYR A 59 8.01 0.14 5.18
C TYR A 59 7.73 -1.33 5.44
N ALA A 60 6.74 -1.61 6.29
CA ALA A 60 6.20 -2.94 6.51
C ALA A 60 4.69 -2.97 6.27
N ALA A 61 4.20 -4.09 5.75
CA ALA A 61 2.77 -4.30 5.53
C ALA A 61 2.40 -5.77 5.53
N GLU A 62 1.15 -6.03 5.87
CA GLU A 62 0.53 -7.33 5.68
C GLU A 62 -0.31 -7.33 4.41
N TYR A 63 -0.21 -8.42 3.64
CA TYR A 63 -0.94 -8.60 2.40
C TYR A 63 -1.82 -9.85 2.46
N TRP A 64 -3.07 -9.68 2.05
CA TRP A 64 -4.03 -10.77 1.90
C TRP A 64 -4.43 -10.91 0.44
N PHE A 65 -4.43 -12.14 -0.04
CA PHE A 65 -4.72 -12.51 -1.42
C PHE A 65 -5.91 -13.46 -1.42
N TYR A 66 -7.02 -13.05 -2.05
CA TYR A 66 -8.24 -13.84 -2.13
C TYR A 66 -8.56 -14.16 -3.59
N GLY A 67 -8.91 -15.41 -3.85
CA GLY A 67 -9.30 -15.91 -5.17
C GLY A 67 -9.75 -17.35 -5.10
N HIS A 68 -10.25 -17.85 -6.23
CA HIS A 68 -10.78 -19.19 -6.42
C HIS A 68 -10.03 -19.91 -7.53
#